data_AF-A0A1J5SPU3-F1
#
_entry.id   AF-A0A1J5SPU3-F1
#
_cell.length_a   1.000
_cell.length_b   1.000
_cell.length_c   1.000
_cell.angle_alpha   90.00
_cell.angle_beta   90.00
_cell.angle_gamma   90.00
#
_symmetry.space_group_name_H-M   'P 1'
#
loop_
_entity.id
_entity.type
_entity.pdbx_description
1 polymer ?
#
loop_
_entity_poly.entity_id
_entity_poly.type
_entity_poly.pdbx_seq_one_letter_code
_entity_poly.pdbx_strand_id
1 'polypeptide(L)'
;MNRLLFACLFACLFACASAAVAAPAPAQVPEVRTIDSHLTYVRLARLPADLPASSAAAERGTVILDLRGMPGDAAGAKALGAWIQAHAKPAAPVFILVDATTAGPLMDLLQDLSDTNLPIVSFGPAALGDAVDVPVDITEAQDQAAFGALEKGASIETLTSPRINKPRQDEAELDRDLRDGIRPDYSDDSDSQDLNAPEPKPPLVDLVLARAIQLDHALLALGRLPSRRH
;
A
#
# COMPACT_ATOMS: atom_id res chain seq x y z
N MET A 1 -17.30 56.37 62.02
CA MET A 1 -17.35 57.42 60.98
C MET A 1 -16.22 57.17 59.99
N ASN A 2 -16.59 57.05 58.71
CA ASN A 2 -15.78 57.24 57.49
C ASN A 2 -14.63 56.26 57.23
N ARG A 3 -14.83 55.30 56.32
CA ARG A 3 -14.60 55.39 54.84
C ARG A 3 -13.12 55.23 54.49
N LEU A 4 -12.75 54.13 53.83
CA LEU A 4 -11.80 54.06 52.71
C LEU A 4 -11.75 52.57 52.26
N LEU A 5 -12.44 52.18 51.18
CA LEU A 5 -11.89 52.15 49.81
C LEU A 5 -10.47 51.57 49.77
N PHE A 6 -10.32 50.32 49.30
CA PHE A 6 -9.44 49.97 48.17
C PHE A 6 -9.46 48.45 47.90
N ALA A 7 -9.95 48.11 46.71
CA ALA A 7 -9.45 47.08 45.80
C ALA A 7 -8.95 45.72 46.35
N CYS A 8 -9.69 44.66 46.03
CA CYS A 8 -9.13 43.53 45.26
C CYS A 8 -10.26 42.64 44.75
N LEU A 9 -10.85 43.12 43.66
CA LEU A 9 -11.79 42.41 42.81
C LEU A 9 -10.97 41.48 41.91
N PHE A 10 -10.50 40.34 42.42
CA PHE A 10 -9.76 39.36 41.61
C PHE A 10 -10.71 38.27 41.11
N ALA A 11 -11.35 38.61 39.99
CA ALA A 11 -11.70 37.75 38.87
C ALA A 11 -11.90 36.25 39.18
N CYS A 12 -13.13 35.86 39.51
CA CYS A 12 -13.65 34.53 39.17
C CYS A 12 -13.79 34.45 37.65
N LEU A 13 -12.69 34.19 36.95
CA LEU A 13 -12.73 33.80 35.54
C LEU A 13 -13.24 32.37 35.49
N PHE A 14 -14.54 32.24 35.20
CA PHE A 14 -15.20 30.97 34.94
C PHE A 14 -14.47 30.25 33.81
N ALA A 15 -13.86 29.11 34.14
CA ALA A 15 -13.23 28.21 33.19
C ALA A 15 -14.33 27.58 32.31
N CYS A 16 -14.56 28.14 31.13
CA CYS A 16 -15.26 27.47 30.05
C CYS A 16 -14.38 26.32 29.55
N ALA A 17 -14.57 25.12 30.12
CA ALA A 17 -14.06 23.89 29.58
C ALA A 17 -14.77 23.61 28.24
N SER A 18 -14.17 24.10 27.15
CA SER A 18 -14.54 23.69 25.80
C SER A 18 -14.17 22.21 25.63
N ALA A 19 -15.12 21.32 25.95
CA ALA A 19 -15.10 19.96 25.44
C ALA A 19 -15.24 20.04 23.92
N ALA A 20 -14.11 20.08 23.22
CA ALA A 20 -14.05 19.83 21.80
C ALA A 20 -14.50 18.38 21.57
N VAL A 21 -15.79 18.19 21.35
CA VAL A 21 -16.34 16.94 20.81
C VAL A 21 -15.73 16.81 19.42
N ALA A 22 -14.66 16.02 19.32
CA ALA A 22 -14.07 15.62 18.07
C ALA A 22 -15.18 14.97 17.23
N ALA A 23 -15.58 15.65 16.15
CA ALA A 23 -16.52 15.09 15.21
C ALA A 23 -15.94 13.75 14.70
N PRO A 24 -16.70 12.64 14.72
CA PRO A 24 -16.21 11.38 14.19
C PRO A 24 -15.88 11.59 12.71
N ALA A 25 -14.63 11.28 12.34
CA ALA A 25 -14.20 11.29 10.95
C ALA A 25 -15.16 10.43 10.12
N PRO A 26 -15.48 10.83 8.87
CA PRO A 26 -16.39 10.08 8.02
C PRO A 26 -15.92 8.62 7.94
N ALA A 27 -16.86 7.70 8.14
CA ALA A 27 -16.60 6.27 8.02
C ALA A 27 -16.09 5.97 6.62
N GLN A 28 -14.77 5.75 6.49
CA GLN A 28 -14.19 5.26 5.26
C GLN A 28 -14.73 3.85 5.03
N VAL A 29 -15.26 3.62 3.83
CA VAL A 29 -15.79 2.33 3.39
C VAL A 29 -14.59 1.50 2.93
N PRO A 30 -14.50 0.20 3.28
CA PRO A 30 -13.45 -0.66 2.75
C PRO A 30 -13.45 -0.62 1.23
N GLU A 31 -12.27 -0.40 0.66
CA GLU A 31 -12.12 -0.37 -0.78
C GLU A 31 -11.78 -1.77 -1.28
N VAL A 32 -12.74 -2.40 -1.94
CA VAL A 32 -12.57 -3.74 -2.55
C VAL A 32 -12.45 -3.58 -4.05
N ARG A 33 -11.32 -4.00 -4.61
CA ARG A 33 -11.06 -3.99 -6.06
C ARG A 33 -10.73 -5.41 -6.52
N THR A 34 -11.43 -5.87 -7.56
CA THR A 34 -11.05 -7.11 -8.25
C THR A 34 -9.94 -6.77 -9.24
N ILE A 35 -8.76 -7.38 -9.08
CA ILE A 35 -7.64 -7.19 -10.01
C ILE A 35 -7.82 -8.14 -11.19
N ASP A 36 -7.97 -9.42 -10.89
CA ASP A 36 -8.22 -10.49 -11.86
C ASP A 36 -9.36 -11.41 -11.36
N SER A 37 -9.75 -12.39 -12.18
CA SER A 37 -10.83 -13.34 -11.84
C SER A 37 -10.59 -14.15 -10.55
N HIS A 38 -9.35 -14.22 -10.07
CA HIS A 38 -8.91 -15.00 -8.91
C HIS A 38 -8.15 -14.18 -7.86
N LEU A 39 -8.02 -12.87 -8.05
CA LEU A 39 -7.24 -11.99 -7.19
C LEU A 39 -8.06 -10.76 -6.77
N THR A 40 -8.29 -10.63 -5.46
CA THR A 40 -9.01 -9.50 -4.87
C THR A 40 -8.10 -8.68 -3.99
N TYR A 41 -8.08 -7.37 -4.21
CA TYR A 41 -7.42 -6.40 -3.35
C TYR A 41 -8.44 -5.74 -2.42
N VAL A 42 -8.11 -5.67 -1.13
CA VAL A 42 -8.92 -5.06 -0.09
C VAL A 42 -8.07 -4.09 0.71
N ARG A 43 -8.38 -2.80 0.59
CA ARG A 43 -7.81 -1.78 1.49
C ARG A 43 -8.72 -1.61 2.68
N LEU A 44 -8.17 -1.92 3.85
CA LEU A 44 -8.86 -1.75 5.12
C LEU A 44 -8.58 -0.33 5.63
N ALA A 45 -9.58 0.31 6.24
CA ALA A 45 -9.38 1.56 6.98
C ALA A 45 -9.55 1.35 8.50
N ARG A 46 -10.34 0.35 8.91
CA ARG A 46 -10.68 0.09 10.31
C ARG A 46 -10.91 -1.40 10.59
N LEU A 47 -10.23 -1.90 11.61
CA LEU A 47 -10.49 -3.24 12.15
C LEU A 47 -11.45 -3.17 13.36
N PRO A 48 -12.37 -4.15 13.51
CA PRO A 48 -12.65 -5.28 12.62
C PRO A 48 -13.70 -4.98 11.54
N ALA A 49 -14.24 -3.76 11.49
CA ALA A 49 -15.43 -3.42 10.71
C ALA A 49 -15.26 -3.63 9.20
N ASP A 50 -14.05 -3.47 8.69
CA ASP A 50 -13.75 -3.51 7.26
C ASP A 50 -13.35 -4.91 6.75
N LEU A 51 -13.25 -5.90 7.65
CA LEU A 51 -12.88 -7.27 7.26
C LEU A 51 -13.91 -7.83 6.26
N PRO A 52 -13.47 -8.45 5.14
CA PRO A 52 -14.38 -8.97 4.14
C PRO A 52 -15.33 -10.02 4.72
N ALA A 53 -16.63 -9.90 4.44
CA ALA A 53 -17.56 -10.98 4.71
C ALA A 53 -17.15 -12.21 3.87
N SER A 54 -17.03 -13.35 4.54
CA SER A 54 -16.39 -14.60 4.10
C SER A 54 -16.68 -15.14 2.69
N SER A 55 -17.73 -14.68 2.02
CA SER A 55 -18.27 -15.35 0.82
C SER A 55 -17.88 -14.76 -0.53
N ALA A 56 -17.44 -13.50 -0.62
CA ALA A 56 -17.25 -12.88 -1.95
C ALA A 56 -15.79 -12.79 -2.40
N ALA A 57 -14.86 -12.45 -1.49
CA ALA A 57 -13.44 -12.29 -1.82
C ALA A 57 -12.64 -13.58 -1.60
N ALA A 58 -12.83 -14.24 -0.44
CA ALA A 58 -12.09 -15.45 -0.06
C ALA A 58 -12.51 -16.70 -0.85
N GLU A 59 -13.76 -16.76 -1.35
CA GLU A 59 -14.17 -17.86 -2.23
C GLU A 59 -13.58 -17.72 -3.64
N ARG A 60 -13.15 -16.52 -4.05
CA ARG A 60 -12.72 -16.24 -5.43
C ARG A 60 -11.27 -16.61 -5.73
N GLY A 61 -10.42 -16.72 -4.71
CA GLY A 61 -9.01 -17.08 -4.85
C GLY A 61 -8.16 -16.33 -3.84
N THR A 62 -7.01 -15.83 -4.27
CA THR A 62 -6.08 -15.06 -3.44
C THR A 62 -6.70 -13.72 -3.03
N VAL A 63 -6.47 -13.32 -1.78
CA VAL A 63 -6.88 -12.01 -1.25
C VAL A 63 -5.63 -11.24 -0.81
N ILE A 64 -5.46 -10.03 -1.32
CA ILE A 64 -4.48 -9.05 -0.84
C ILE A 64 -5.18 -8.13 0.16
N LEU A 65 -4.76 -8.15 1.42
CA LEU A 65 -5.16 -7.22 2.46
C LEU A 65 -4.11 -6.12 2.57
N ASP A 66 -4.49 -4.88 2.31
CA ASP A 66 -3.62 -3.73 2.54
C ASP A 66 -3.85 -3.17 3.95
N LEU A 67 -2.82 -3.31 4.79
CA LEU A 67 -2.75 -2.84 6.18
C LEU A 67 -1.73 -1.70 6.35
N ARG A 68 -1.21 -1.13 5.25
CA ARG A 68 -0.32 0.03 5.31
C ARG A 68 -1.03 1.19 5.99
N GLY A 69 -0.36 1.83 6.95
CA GLY A 69 -0.97 2.89 7.78
C GLY A 69 -2.14 2.47 8.66
N MET A 70 -2.42 1.16 8.81
CA MET A 70 -3.54 0.69 9.60
C MET A 70 -3.31 0.95 11.11
N PRO A 71 -4.15 1.78 11.76
CA PRO A 71 -4.19 1.82 13.21
C PRO A 71 -4.79 0.52 13.74
N GLY A 72 -4.29 0.02 14.85
CA GLY A 72 -4.76 -1.24 15.41
C GLY A 72 -4.49 -1.35 16.90
N ASP A 73 -5.45 -1.93 17.61
CA ASP A 73 -5.30 -2.39 18.98
C ASP A 73 -5.33 -3.93 19.04
N ALA A 74 -5.16 -4.50 20.23
CA ALA A 74 -5.17 -5.94 20.42
C ALA A 74 -6.50 -6.60 20.01
N ALA A 75 -7.63 -5.88 20.09
CA ALA A 75 -8.93 -6.41 19.69
C ALA A 75 -9.05 -6.50 18.16
N GLY A 76 -8.59 -5.47 17.45
CA GLY A 76 -8.48 -5.45 15.99
C GLY A 76 -7.54 -6.54 15.47
N ALA A 77 -6.37 -6.69 16.08
CA ALA A 77 -5.42 -7.75 15.76
C ALA A 77 -6.03 -9.14 15.97
N LYS A 78 -6.67 -9.38 17.11
CA LYS A 78 -7.35 -10.66 17.38
C LYS A 78 -8.42 -10.99 16.35
N ALA A 79 -9.20 -10.01 15.93
CA ALA A 79 -10.24 -10.19 14.93
C ALA A 79 -9.66 -10.50 13.53
N LEU A 80 -8.58 -9.80 13.14
CA LEU A 80 -7.85 -10.08 11.91
C LEU A 80 -7.26 -11.50 11.94
N GLY A 81 -6.62 -11.91 13.04
CA GLY A 81 -6.07 -13.25 13.20
C GLY A 81 -7.14 -14.35 13.06
N ALA A 82 -8.29 -14.17 13.71
CA ALA A 82 -9.42 -15.09 13.58
C ALA A 82 -9.96 -15.15 12.13
N TRP A 83 -10.00 -14.00 11.44
CA TRP A 83 -10.37 -13.95 10.04
C TRP A 83 -9.36 -14.70 9.17
N ILE A 84 -8.06 -14.47 9.34
CA ILE A 84 -7.01 -15.15 8.57
C ILE A 84 -7.10 -16.66 8.76
N GLN A 85 -7.24 -17.15 10.00
CA GLN A 85 -7.37 -18.57 10.30
C GLN A 85 -8.58 -19.22 9.62
N ALA A 86 -9.68 -18.48 9.44
CA ALA A 86 -10.88 -18.98 8.80
C ALA A 86 -10.78 -19.01 7.25
N HIS A 87 -9.96 -18.15 6.65
CA HIS A 87 -9.97 -17.90 5.20
C HIS A 87 -8.70 -18.32 4.48
N ALA A 88 -7.53 -18.26 5.12
CA ALA A 88 -6.27 -18.64 4.49
C ALA A 88 -6.23 -20.15 4.22
N LYS A 89 -6.27 -20.52 2.94
CA LYS A 89 -6.24 -21.91 2.47
C LYS A 89 -5.18 -22.08 1.39
N PRO A 90 -4.58 -23.27 1.20
CA PRO A 90 -3.53 -23.43 0.18
C PRO A 90 -3.97 -23.04 -1.23
N ALA A 91 -5.27 -23.20 -1.54
CA ALA A 91 -5.88 -22.81 -2.81
C ALA A 91 -6.33 -21.33 -2.88
N ALA A 92 -6.24 -20.60 -1.76
CA ALA A 92 -6.67 -19.21 -1.60
C ALA A 92 -5.80 -18.57 -0.48
N PRO A 93 -4.51 -18.30 -0.78
CA PRO A 93 -3.61 -17.68 0.19
C PRO A 93 -4.04 -16.24 0.49
N VAL A 94 -3.59 -15.74 1.64
CA VAL A 94 -3.81 -14.34 2.04
C VAL A 94 -2.47 -13.60 1.97
N PHE A 95 -2.41 -12.60 1.11
CA PHE A 95 -1.27 -11.70 1.01
C PHE A 95 -1.54 -10.44 1.81
N ILE A 96 -0.55 -9.97 2.56
CA ILE A 96 -0.73 -8.87 3.51
C ILE A 96 0.32 -7.81 3.22
N LEU A 97 -0.11 -6.58 2.93
CA LEU A 97 0.79 -5.45 2.72
C LEU A 97 0.89 -4.64 4.00
N VAL A 98 2.11 -4.34 4.44
CA VAL A 98 2.40 -3.57 5.65
C VAL A 98 3.48 -2.52 5.39
N ASP A 99 3.51 -1.49 6.22
CA ASP A 99 4.54 -0.47 6.20
C ASP A 99 5.06 -0.18 7.63
N ALA A 100 5.98 0.77 7.76
CA ALA A 100 6.52 1.20 9.05
C ALA A 100 5.49 1.86 9.98
N THR A 101 4.32 2.22 9.46
CA THR A 101 3.25 2.89 10.20
C THR A 101 2.12 1.93 10.61
N THR A 102 2.15 0.68 10.15
CA THR A 102 1.26 -0.39 10.62
C THR A 102 1.45 -0.60 12.13
N ALA A 103 0.35 -0.62 12.88
CA ALA A 103 0.40 -0.66 14.34
C ALA A 103 1.08 -1.93 14.90
N GLY A 104 1.87 -1.76 15.96
CA GLY A 104 2.63 -2.84 16.63
C GLY A 104 1.83 -4.13 16.90
N PRO A 105 0.62 -4.07 17.49
CA PRO A 105 -0.19 -5.28 17.73
C PRO A 105 -0.55 -6.07 16.47
N LEU A 106 -0.58 -5.42 15.30
CA LEU A 106 -0.79 -6.10 14.02
C LEU A 106 0.51 -6.75 13.53
N MET A 107 1.64 -6.07 13.70
CA MET A 107 2.95 -6.65 13.37
C MET A 107 3.27 -7.87 14.25
N ASP A 108 2.99 -7.80 15.55
CA ASP A 108 3.14 -8.92 16.48
C ASP A 108 2.29 -10.12 16.05
N LEU A 109 1.02 -9.88 15.65
CA LEU A 109 0.16 -10.92 15.09
C LEU A 109 0.76 -11.57 13.84
N LEU A 110 1.32 -10.79 12.92
CA LEU A 110 1.91 -11.34 11.69
C LEU A 110 3.13 -12.21 11.98
N GLN A 111 3.95 -11.83 12.96
CA GLN A 111 5.05 -12.66 13.46
C GLN A 111 4.54 -13.95 14.11
N ASP A 112 3.50 -13.87 14.96
CA ASP A 112 2.91 -15.08 15.56
C ASP A 112 2.33 -16.02 14.50
N LEU A 113 1.80 -15.48 13.40
CA LEU A 113 1.23 -16.27 12.32
C LEU A 113 2.28 -16.83 11.35
N SER A 114 3.49 -16.24 11.24
CA SER A 114 4.54 -16.78 10.36
C SER A 114 5.08 -18.12 10.85
N ASP A 115 4.99 -18.40 12.15
CA ASP A 115 5.28 -19.71 12.76
C ASP A 115 4.17 -20.75 12.52
N THR A 116 3.03 -20.34 11.96
CA THR A 116 1.93 -21.26 11.64
C THR A 116 2.02 -21.76 10.20
N ASN A 117 1.56 -22.99 9.94
CA ASN A 117 1.46 -23.55 8.57
C ASN A 117 0.32 -22.91 7.73
N LEU A 118 -0.07 -21.67 8.04
CA LEU A 118 -1.08 -20.97 7.27
C LEU A 118 -0.46 -20.41 5.97
N PRO A 119 -1.17 -20.44 4.84
CA PRO A 119 -0.69 -19.92 3.58
C PRO A 119 -0.86 -18.39 3.54
N ILE A 120 -0.10 -17.71 4.37
CA ILE A 120 -0.01 -16.24 4.41
C ILE A 120 1.35 -15.79 3.92
N VAL A 121 1.39 -14.61 3.29
CA VAL A 121 2.64 -13.96 2.89
C VAL A 121 2.53 -12.47 3.13
N SER A 122 3.43 -11.92 3.94
CA SER A 122 3.53 -10.50 4.22
C SER A 122 4.56 -9.82 3.31
N PHE A 123 4.23 -8.61 2.87
CA PHE A 123 5.05 -7.78 1.99
C PHE A 123 5.19 -6.40 2.60
N GLY A 124 6.37 -5.80 2.49
CA GLY A 124 6.59 -4.43 2.90
C GLY A 124 7.97 -3.92 2.50
N PRO A 125 8.29 -2.65 2.81
CA PRO A 125 9.60 -2.09 2.54
C PRO A 125 10.71 -2.90 3.20
N ALA A 126 11.87 -3.04 2.53
CA ALA A 126 13.02 -3.80 3.04
C ALA A 126 13.54 -3.27 4.39
N ALA A 127 13.24 -2.01 4.74
CA ALA A 127 13.52 -1.44 6.05
C ALA A 127 12.83 -2.16 7.22
N LEU A 128 11.76 -2.93 6.96
CA LEU A 128 11.09 -3.77 7.95
C LEU A 128 11.87 -5.06 8.27
N GLY A 129 12.87 -5.41 7.47
CA GLY A 129 13.72 -6.59 7.69
C GLY A 129 12.92 -7.88 7.83
N ASP A 130 13.24 -8.66 8.86
CA ASP A 130 12.63 -9.98 9.14
C ASP A 130 11.18 -9.89 9.64
N ALA A 131 10.60 -8.68 9.78
CA ALA A 131 9.20 -8.52 10.15
C ALA A 131 8.22 -8.79 8.99
N VAL A 132 8.74 -8.97 7.77
CA VAL A 132 7.96 -9.34 6.58
C VAL A 132 8.58 -10.53 5.85
N ASP A 133 7.75 -11.35 5.21
CA ASP A 133 8.20 -12.54 4.47
C ASP A 133 8.91 -12.16 3.17
N VAL A 134 8.43 -11.10 2.51
CA VAL A 134 8.95 -10.61 1.24
C VAL A 134 9.31 -9.13 1.37
N PRO A 135 10.57 -8.82 1.71
CA PRO A 135 11.05 -7.44 1.71
C PRO A 135 11.14 -6.91 0.27
N VAL A 136 10.69 -5.66 0.06
CA VAL A 136 10.71 -4.98 -1.23
C VAL A 136 11.65 -3.78 -1.16
N ASP A 137 12.56 -3.68 -2.13
CA ASP A 137 13.52 -2.57 -2.22
C ASP A 137 12.81 -1.28 -2.68
N ILE A 138 12.28 -0.55 -1.72
CA ILE A 138 11.57 0.73 -1.89
C ILE A 138 11.82 1.60 -0.66
N THR A 139 11.90 2.91 -0.87
CA THR A 139 11.96 3.87 0.24
C THR A 139 10.58 4.08 0.85
N GLU A 140 10.52 4.37 2.15
CA GLU A 140 9.26 4.67 2.86
C GLU A 140 8.47 5.80 2.18
N ALA A 141 9.16 6.86 1.73
CA ALA A 141 8.53 7.98 1.05
C ALA A 141 7.88 7.58 -0.28
N GLN A 142 8.49 6.65 -1.03
CA GLN A 142 7.92 6.15 -2.28
C GLN A 142 6.71 5.25 -2.04
N ASP A 143 6.78 4.36 -1.04
CA ASP A 143 5.66 3.50 -0.66
C ASP A 143 4.45 4.33 -0.17
N GLN A 144 4.68 5.30 0.72
CA GLN A 144 3.63 6.22 1.17
C GLN A 144 3.04 7.06 0.02
N ALA A 145 3.88 7.53 -0.91
CA ALA A 145 3.40 8.27 -2.08
C ALA A 145 2.51 7.38 -2.98
N ALA A 146 2.90 6.13 -3.21
CA ALA A 146 2.13 5.18 -4.00
C ALA A 146 0.82 4.78 -3.31
N PHE A 147 0.86 4.49 -2.01
CA PHE A 147 -0.30 4.22 -1.18
C PHE A 147 -1.31 5.39 -1.18
N GLY A 148 -0.81 6.62 -1.07
CA GLY A 148 -1.63 7.84 -1.15
C GLY A 148 -2.16 8.14 -2.55
N ALA A 149 -1.55 7.61 -3.61
CA ALA A 149 -2.05 7.78 -4.98
C ALA A 149 -3.34 6.98 -5.23
N LEU A 150 -3.50 5.81 -4.59
CA LEU A 150 -4.74 5.04 -4.65
C LEU A 150 -5.92 5.83 -4.07
N GLU A 151 -5.73 6.49 -2.91
CA GLU A 151 -6.72 7.39 -2.30
C GLU A 151 -7.11 8.56 -3.21
N LYS A 152 -6.14 9.08 -3.99
CA LYS A 152 -6.35 10.16 -4.95
C LYS A 152 -6.99 9.69 -6.26
N GLY A 153 -7.37 8.41 -6.36
CA GLY A 153 -8.08 7.86 -7.51
C GLY A 153 -7.18 7.24 -8.59
N ALA A 154 -5.89 7.00 -8.32
CA ALA A 154 -5.08 6.20 -9.22
C ALA A 154 -5.64 4.78 -9.36
N SER A 155 -5.57 4.21 -10.57
CA SER A 155 -5.94 2.81 -10.78
C SER A 155 -4.80 1.88 -10.36
N ILE A 156 -5.14 0.67 -9.91
CA ILE A 156 -4.14 -0.35 -9.57
C ILE A 156 -3.25 -0.64 -10.77
N GLU A 157 -3.83 -0.78 -11.97
CA GLU A 157 -3.08 -1.01 -13.22
C GLU A 157 -2.00 0.05 -13.48
N THR A 158 -2.31 1.33 -13.25
CA THR A 158 -1.35 2.43 -13.46
C THR A 158 -0.18 2.34 -12.49
N LEU A 159 -0.43 1.91 -11.25
CA LEU A 159 0.57 1.83 -10.20
C LEU A 159 1.40 0.54 -10.25
N THR A 160 0.90 -0.53 -10.86
CA THR A 160 1.59 -1.83 -10.89
C THR A 160 2.21 -2.15 -12.24
N SER A 161 1.75 -1.49 -13.31
CA SER A 161 2.25 -1.64 -14.67
C SER A 161 2.52 -0.26 -15.28
N PRO A 162 3.63 0.42 -14.90
CA PRO A 162 3.95 1.71 -15.50
C PRO A 162 4.10 1.55 -17.01
N ARG A 163 3.39 2.39 -17.77
CA ARG A 163 3.51 2.40 -19.22
C ARG A 163 4.90 2.93 -19.59
N ILE A 164 5.82 2.02 -19.90
CA ILE A 164 7.10 2.36 -20.49
C ILE A 164 6.83 2.83 -21.92
N ASN A 165 6.76 4.14 -22.11
CA ASN A 165 6.63 4.74 -23.43
C ASN A 165 8.01 4.73 -24.10
N LYS A 166 8.36 3.62 -24.74
CA LYS A 166 9.60 3.53 -25.51
C LYS A 166 9.52 4.56 -26.65
N PRO A 167 10.47 5.51 -26.76
CA PRO A 167 10.53 6.40 -27.91
C PRO A 167 10.57 5.55 -29.18
N ARG A 168 9.70 5.87 -30.14
CA ARG A 168 9.76 5.22 -31.45
C ARG A 168 11.00 5.76 -32.15
N GLN A 169 12.05 4.97 -32.21
CA GLN A 169 13.17 5.25 -33.10
C GLN A 169 12.67 4.98 -34.52
N ASP A 170 12.66 6.01 -35.36
CA ASP A 170 12.39 5.87 -36.79
C ASP A 170 13.62 5.23 -37.45
N GLU A 171 13.40 4.21 -38.29
CA GLU A 171 14.50 3.56 -39.03
C GLU A 171 15.24 4.59 -39.92
N ALA A 172 14.55 5.64 -40.39
CA ALA A 172 15.17 6.72 -41.15
C ALA A 172 16.06 7.65 -40.31
N GLU A 173 15.91 7.65 -38.99
CA GLU A 173 16.77 8.36 -38.05
C GLU A 173 18.00 7.50 -37.73
N LEU A 174 17.81 6.20 -37.50
CA LEU A 174 18.90 5.24 -37.34
C LEU A 174 19.82 5.16 -38.58
N ASP A 175 19.25 5.22 -39.78
CA ASP A 175 20.02 5.26 -41.04
C ASP A 175 20.82 6.56 -41.22
N ARG A 176 20.32 7.69 -40.70
CA ARG A 176 21.04 8.97 -40.72
C ARG A 176 22.20 8.94 -39.74
N ASP A 177 21.97 8.51 -38.50
CA ASP A 177 23.00 8.40 -37.48
C ASP A 177 24.15 7.48 -37.94
N LEU A 178 23.80 6.36 -38.59
CA LEU A 178 24.79 5.42 -39.15
C LEU A 178 25.60 6.04 -40.30
N ARG A 179 24.97 6.82 -41.18
CA ARG A 179 25.65 7.50 -42.31
C ARG A 179 26.55 8.63 -41.85
N ASP A 180 26.14 9.36 -40.82
CA ASP A 180 26.90 10.47 -40.25
C ASP A 180 28.03 9.98 -39.33
N GLY A 181 28.18 8.65 -39.20
CA GLY A 181 29.24 8.02 -38.41
C GLY A 181 29.04 8.22 -36.91
N ILE A 182 27.85 8.65 -36.49
CA ILE A 182 27.44 8.74 -35.10
C ILE A 182 27.25 7.30 -34.64
N ARG A 183 28.31 6.72 -34.04
CA ARG A 183 28.15 5.47 -33.31
C ARG A 183 27.30 5.78 -32.08
N PRO A 184 26.33 4.93 -31.71
CA PRO A 184 25.72 5.04 -30.40
C PRO A 184 26.86 4.96 -29.39
N ASP A 185 27.10 6.08 -28.73
CA ASP A 185 27.98 6.08 -27.59
C ASP A 185 27.25 5.28 -26.51
N TYR A 186 27.80 4.11 -26.19
CA TYR A 186 27.33 3.34 -25.05
C TYR A 186 27.98 3.84 -23.76
N SER A 187 28.65 5.00 -23.78
CA SER A 187 28.89 5.75 -22.56
C SER A 187 27.53 6.14 -21.97
N ASP A 188 27.38 5.86 -20.69
CA ASP A 188 26.23 6.21 -19.87
C ASP A 188 26.25 7.72 -19.55
N ASP A 189 26.54 8.55 -20.56
CA ASP A 189 26.52 10.01 -20.48
C ASP A 189 25.40 10.50 -21.40
N SER A 190 24.19 10.53 -20.84
CA SER A 190 23.02 11.17 -21.44
C SER A 190 23.15 12.70 -21.46
N ASP A 191 24.20 13.24 -22.08
CA ASP A 191 24.53 14.68 -22.05
C ASP A 191 24.40 15.36 -23.41
N SER A 192 23.31 15.04 -24.11
CA SER A 192 22.74 15.94 -25.11
C SER A 192 21.23 16.04 -24.94
N GLN A 193 20.79 16.44 -23.75
CA GLN A 193 19.44 16.94 -23.54
C GLN A 193 19.45 18.47 -23.58
N ASP A 194 18.52 18.99 -24.36
CA ASP A 194 18.04 20.36 -24.31
C ASP A 194 17.80 20.75 -22.82
N LEU A 195 18.70 21.53 -22.23
CA LEU A 195 18.80 21.82 -20.78
C LEU A 195 17.59 22.60 -20.18
N ASN A 196 16.47 22.66 -20.91
CA ASN A 196 15.24 23.33 -20.50
C ASN A 196 13.99 22.46 -20.62
N ALA A 197 14.09 21.19 -21.04
CA ALA A 197 12.98 20.26 -20.90
C ALA A 197 12.96 19.73 -19.46
N PRO A 198 11.88 19.92 -18.68
CA PRO A 198 11.79 19.29 -17.36
C PRO A 198 11.86 17.77 -17.53
N GLU A 199 12.83 17.14 -16.88
CA GLU A 199 12.96 15.68 -16.85
C GLU A 199 11.60 15.06 -16.48
N PRO A 200 11.11 14.08 -17.26
CA PRO A 200 9.87 13.40 -16.92
C PRO A 200 10.07 12.70 -15.58
N LYS A 201 9.31 13.13 -14.56
CA LYS A 201 9.34 12.50 -13.24
C LYS A 201 9.11 11.00 -13.39
N PRO A 202 9.93 10.14 -12.75
CA PRO A 202 9.75 8.70 -12.83
C PRO A 202 8.31 8.33 -12.45
N PRO A 203 7.70 7.37 -13.16
CA PRO A 203 6.33 6.98 -12.91
C PRO A 203 6.21 6.50 -11.46
N LEU A 204 5.14 6.94 -10.78
CA LEU A 204 4.84 6.48 -9.45
C LEU A 204 4.34 5.03 -9.53
N VAL A 205 5.07 4.11 -8.90
CA VAL A 205 4.81 2.67 -8.92
C VAL A 205 4.64 2.17 -7.49
N ASP A 206 3.60 1.40 -7.24
CA ASP A 206 3.41 0.67 -5.99
C ASP A 206 4.14 -0.68 -6.09
N LEU A 207 5.44 -0.68 -5.76
CA LEU A 207 6.28 -1.88 -5.89
C LEU A 207 5.86 -2.99 -4.91
N VAL A 208 5.33 -2.63 -3.75
CA VAL A 208 4.85 -3.59 -2.74
C VAL A 208 3.62 -4.34 -3.27
N LEU A 209 2.63 -3.60 -3.77
CA LEU A 209 1.45 -4.19 -4.40
C LEU A 209 1.81 -4.96 -5.68
N ALA A 210 2.68 -4.41 -6.53
CA ALA A 210 3.14 -5.08 -7.74
C ALA A 210 3.82 -6.43 -7.45
N ARG A 211 4.60 -6.49 -6.36
CA ARG A 211 5.27 -7.74 -5.96
C ARG A 211 4.29 -8.80 -5.47
N ALA A 212 3.25 -8.41 -4.73
CA ALA A 212 2.19 -9.32 -4.31
C ALA A 212 1.42 -9.89 -5.50
N ILE A 213 1.06 -9.05 -6.48
CA ILE A 213 0.41 -9.49 -7.73
C ILE A 213 1.33 -10.44 -8.51
N GLN A 214 2.61 -10.10 -8.64
CA GLN A 214 3.58 -10.95 -9.35
C GLN A 214 3.71 -12.33 -8.70
N LEU A 215 3.71 -12.41 -7.36
CA LEU A 215 3.75 -13.69 -6.66
C LEU A 215 2.50 -14.53 -6.94
N ASP A 216 1.31 -13.93 -6.89
CA ASP A 216 0.06 -14.61 -7.21
C ASP A 216 0.09 -15.23 -8.62
N HIS A 217 0.47 -14.43 -9.62
CA HIS A 217 0.58 -14.89 -11.00
C HIS A 217 1.63 -15.99 -11.17
N ALA A 218 2.76 -15.91 -10.45
CA ALA A 218 3.76 -16.96 -10.45
C ALA A 218 3.22 -18.26 -9.85
N LEU A 219 2.51 -18.20 -8.73
CA LEU A 219 1.91 -19.38 -8.10
C LEU A 219 0.83 -20.01 -8.99
N LEU A 220 0.04 -19.18 -9.69
CA LEU A 220 -0.93 -19.64 -10.69
C LEU A 220 -0.23 -20.36 -11.85
N ALA A 221 0.82 -19.75 -12.42
CA ALA A 221 1.58 -20.31 -13.54
C ALA A 221 2.27 -21.64 -13.18
N LEU A 222 2.68 -21.79 -11.92
CA LEU A 222 3.26 -23.02 -11.37
C LEU A 222 2.20 -24.08 -11.01
N GLY A 223 0.91 -23.80 -11.19
CA GLY A 223 -0.18 -24.71 -10.81
C GLY A 223 -0.31 -24.92 -9.30
N ARG A 224 0.23 -24.00 -8.49
CA ARG A 224 0.09 -24.00 -7.02
C ARG A 224 -1.22 -23.39 -6.56
N LEU A 225 -1.86 -22.60 -7.42
CA LEU A 225 -3.21 -22.08 -7.24
C LEU A 225 -4.15 -22.69 -8.29
N PRO A 226 -5.44 -22.90 -7.95
CA PRO A 226 -6.42 -23.42 -8.89
C PRO A 226 -6.66 -22.42 -10.03
N SER A 227 -6.32 -22.80 -11.26
CA SER A 227 -6.79 -22.07 -12.44
C SER A 227 -8.29 -22.32 -12.61
N ARG A 228 -9.13 -21.29 -12.42
CA ARG A 228 -10.55 -21.38 -12.78
C ARG A 228 -10.65 -21.52 -14.30
N ARG A 229 -10.72 -22.75 -14.81
CA ARG A 229 -11.11 -23.01 -16.19
C ARG A 229 -12.59 -22.64 -16.31
N HIS A 230 -12.87 -21.61 -17.10
CA HIS A 230 -14.24 -21.29 -17.54
C HIS A 230 -14.74 -22.35 -18.53
#